data_AF-A0A136PLH8-F1
#
_entry.id   AF-A0A136PLH8-F1
#
_cell.length_a   1.000
_cell.length_b   1.000
_cell.length_c   1.000
_cell.angle_alpha   90.00
_cell.angle_beta   90.00
_cell.angle_gamma   90.00
#
_symmetry.space_group_name_H-M   'P 1'
#
loop_
_entity.id
_entity.type
_entity.pdbx_description
1 polymer ?
#
loop_
_entity_poly.entity_id
_entity_poly.type
_entity_poly.pdbx_seq_one_letter_code
_entity_poly.pdbx_strand_id
1 'polypeptide(L)'
;MYRSGQPCGAGHPHHLTPHEVRTWQFDPRRRGVDADQVHRFQTRVADELTILHEEVRLLHQENDRLGRALRDWQIMHARECRPPEESTPPNRGHW
;
A
#
# COMPACT_ATOMS: atom_id res chain seq x y z
N MET A 1 -16.75 -18.50 -11.62
CA MET A 1 -15.56 -18.54 -10.74
C MET A 1 -14.74 -17.28 -10.98
N TYR A 2 -14.92 -16.23 -10.17
CA TYR A 2 -14.11 -15.02 -10.29
C TYR A 2 -12.85 -15.19 -9.46
N ARG A 3 -11.75 -15.48 -10.17
CA ARG A 3 -10.38 -15.44 -9.64
C ARG A 3 -10.13 -14.00 -9.20
N SER A 4 -10.10 -13.78 -7.89
CA SER A 4 -9.62 -12.56 -7.27
C SER A 4 -8.33 -12.15 -7.96
N GLY A 5 -8.39 -11.05 -8.71
CA GLY A 5 -7.23 -10.39 -9.27
C GLY A 5 -6.32 -10.05 -8.11
N GLN A 6 -5.26 -10.83 -7.97
CA GLN A 6 -4.14 -10.51 -7.10
C GLN A 6 -3.74 -9.09 -7.46
N PRO A 7 -3.79 -8.11 -6.53
CA PRO A 7 -3.21 -6.82 -6.83
C PRO A 7 -1.75 -7.13 -7.14
N CYS A 8 -1.36 -6.83 -8.38
CA CYS A 8 0.01 -6.99 -8.84
C CYS A 8 0.90 -6.50 -7.71
N GLY A 9 1.72 -7.40 -7.16
CA GLY A 9 2.77 -7.02 -6.25
C GLY A 9 3.53 -5.91 -6.95
N ALA A 10 3.34 -4.69 -6.48
CA ALA A 10 4.13 -3.57 -6.89
C ALA A 10 5.54 -3.98 -6.46
N GLY A 11 6.30 -4.53 -7.41
CA GLY A 11 7.74 -4.59 -7.35
C GLY A 11 8.19 -3.15 -7.27
N HIS A 12 8.11 -2.59 -6.07
CA HIS A 12 8.69 -1.32 -5.76
C HIS A 12 10.16 -1.53 -6.11
N PRO A 13 10.69 -0.83 -7.12
CA PRO A 13 12.14 -0.85 -7.33
C PRO A 13 12.75 -0.54 -5.96
N HIS A 14 13.79 -1.27 -5.55
CA HIS A 14 14.45 -1.05 -4.26
C HIS A 14 14.71 0.45 -4.08
N HIS A 15 13.82 1.13 -3.34
CA HIS A 15 13.90 2.56 -3.16
C HIS A 15 15.08 2.81 -2.24
N LEU A 16 15.92 3.78 -2.60
CA LEU A 16 17.03 4.19 -1.76
C LEU A 16 16.50 4.53 -0.37
N THR A 17 17.04 3.86 0.64
CA THR A 17 16.74 4.18 2.03
C THR A 17 17.46 5.47 2.41
N PRO A 18 16.90 6.27 3.35
CA PRO A 18 17.59 7.44 3.88
C PRO A 18 18.99 7.13 4.42
N HIS A 19 19.19 5.92 4.96
CA HIS A 19 20.50 5.49 5.46
C HIS A 19 21.50 5.24 4.33
N GLU A 20 21.08 4.57 3.26
CA GLU A 20 21.91 4.36 2.06
C GLU A 20 22.32 5.70 1.45
N VAL A 21 21.43 6.69 1.38
CA VAL A 21 21.78 8.03 0.86
C VAL A 21 22.84 8.72 1.73
N ARG A 22 22.75 8.62 3.07
CA ARG A 22 23.73 9.22 3.99
C ARG A 22 25.10 8.55 3.94
N THR A 23 25.13 7.25 3.65
CA THR A 23 26.36 6.45 3.66
C THR A 23 26.95 6.23 2.28
N TRP A 24 26.28 6.71 1.24
CA TRP A 24 26.74 6.58 -0.14
C TRP A 24 28.05 7.33 -0.34
N GLN A 25 29.09 6.62 -0.74
CA GLN A 25 30.39 7.20 -1.07
C GLN A 25 30.55 7.29 -2.58
N PHE A 26 30.97 8.47 -3.05
CA PHE A 26 31.35 8.66 -4.44
C PHE A 26 32.85 8.43 -4.61
N ASP A 27 33.24 7.84 -5.74
CA ASP A 27 34.66 7.66 -6.05
C ASP A 27 35.38 9.02 -6.17
N PRO A 28 36.54 9.20 -5.53
CA PRO A 28 37.29 10.45 -5.61
C PRO A 28 37.80 10.69 -7.04
N ARG A 29 37.63 11.91 -7.55
CA ARG A 29 38.12 12.34 -8.88
C ARG A 29 38.95 13.61 -8.76
N ARG A 30 40.05 13.72 -9.56
CA ARG A 30 40.99 14.87 -9.52
C ARG A 30 40.33 16.23 -9.81
N ARG A 31 39.18 16.24 -10.50
CA ARG A 31 38.28 17.38 -10.66
C ARG A 31 36.87 16.88 -10.32
N GLY A 32 36.44 17.13 -9.09
CA GLY A 32 35.15 16.69 -8.57
C GLY A 32 34.47 17.80 -7.80
N VAL A 33 33.20 17.58 -7.45
CA VAL A 33 32.45 18.46 -6.55
C VAL A 33 33.07 18.36 -5.15
N ASP A 34 33.03 19.46 -4.42
CA ASP A 34 33.41 19.54 -3.01
C ASP A 34 32.64 18.50 -2.18
N ALA A 35 33.38 17.65 -1.47
CA ALA A 35 32.83 16.54 -0.68
C ALA A 35 31.87 17.03 0.42
N ASP A 36 32.14 18.19 1.03
CA ASP A 36 31.30 18.74 2.10
C ASP A 36 29.96 19.24 1.54
N GLN A 37 29.95 19.76 0.31
CA GLN A 37 28.71 20.12 -0.38
C GLN A 37 27.90 18.89 -0.74
N VAL A 38 28.55 17.82 -1.19
CA VAL A 38 27.88 16.55 -1.49
C VAL A 38 27.26 15.96 -0.22
N HIS A 39 27.98 15.92 0.90
CA HIS A 39 27.45 15.40 2.18
C HIS A 39 26.29 16.23 2.74
N ARG A 40 26.33 17.56 2.62
CA ARG A 40 25.19 18.41 2.99
C ARG A 40 23.97 18.13 2.12
N PHE A 41 24.16 17.95 0.81
CA PHE A 41 23.08 17.62 -0.10
C PHE A 41 22.50 16.23 0.20
N GLN A 42 23.35 15.21 0.40
CA GLN A 42 22.93 13.86 0.79
C GLN A 42 22.12 13.88 2.09
N THR A 43 22.52 14.67 3.08
CA THR A 43 21.79 14.81 4.34
C THR A 43 20.37 15.33 4.10
N ARG A 44 20.24 16.41 3.32
CA ARG A 44 18.94 16.98 2.97
C ARG A 44 18.06 15.98 2.21
N VAL A 45 18.60 15.33 1.19
CA VAL A 45 17.85 14.32 0.41
C VAL A 45 17.40 13.16 1.31
N ALA A 46 18.25 12.73 2.23
CA ALA A 46 17.92 11.67 3.16
C ALA A 46 16.82 12.10 4.16
N ASP A 47 16.80 13.36 4.59
CA ASP A 47 15.72 13.87 5.45
C ASP A 47 14.40 13.95 4.68
N GLU A 48 14.42 14.45 3.45
CA GLU A 48 13.24 14.48 2.57
C GLU A 48 12.69 13.07 2.27
N LEU A 49 13.58 12.09 2.03
CA LEU A 49 13.18 10.68 1.88
C LEU A 49 12.57 10.09 3.16
N THR A 50 13.08 10.47 4.34
CA THR A 50 12.48 10.04 5.61
C THR A 50 11.03 10.52 5.72
N ILE A 51 10.80 11.80 5.40
CA ILE A 51 9.45 12.40 5.45
C ILE A 51 8.52 11.68 4.47
N LEU A 52 8.97 11.50 3.22
CA LEU A 52 8.15 10.84 2.19
C LEU A 52 7.80 9.39 2.56
N HIS A 53 8.77 8.62 3.07
CA HIS A 53 8.50 7.25 3.50
C HIS A 53 7.49 7.19 4.65
N GLU A 54 7.53 8.14 5.59
CA GLU A 54 6.57 8.22 6.67
C GLU A 54 5.16 8.58 6.16
N GLU A 55 5.04 9.54 5.25
CA GLU A 55 3.77 9.89 4.62
C GLU A 55 3.16 8.70 3.86
N VAL A 56 3.97 7.99 3.07
CA VAL A 56 3.53 6.77 2.37
C VAL A 56 3.09 5.70 3.35
N ARG A 57 3.82 5.51 4.46
CA ARG A 57 3.44 4.56 5.52
C ARG A 57 2.09 4.93 6.16
N LEU A 58 1.84 6.21 6.39
CA LEU A 58 0.57 6.71 6.93
C LEU A 58 -0.59 6.53 5.94
N LEU A 59 -0.37 6.83 4.66
CA LEU A 59 -1.37 6.61 3.61
C LEU A 59 -1.73 5.14 3.45
N HIS A 60 -0.77 4.23 3.54
CA HIS A 60 -1.05 2.79 3.53
C HIS A 60 -1.90 2.36 4.73
N GLN A 61 -1.59 2.85 5.93
CA GLN A 61 -2.40 2.56 7.13
C GLN A 61 -3.84 3.06 7.01
N GLU A 62 -4.02 4.26 6.46
CA GLU A 62 -5.37 4.81 6.27
C GLU A 62 -6.13 4.04 5.19
N ASN A 63 -5.49 3.70 4.07
CA ASN A 63 -6.09 2.85 3.05
C ASN A 63 -6.50 1.48 3.61
N ASP A 64 -5.66 0.88 4.45
CA ASP A 64 -5.97 -0.39 5.11
C ASP A 64 -7.15 -0.26 6.07
N ARG A 65 -7.24 0.86 6.80
CA ARG A 65 -8.37 1.18 7.68
C ARG A 65 -9.66 1.33 6.88
N LEU A 66 -9.64 2.13 5.81
CA LEU A 66 -10.79 2.34 4.93
C LEU A 66 -11.23 1.02 4.28
N GLY A 67 -10.28 0.22 3.81
CA GLY A 67 -10.54 -1.09 3.24
C GLY A 67 -11.17 -2.07 4.24
N ARG A 68 -10.78 -2.04 5.51
CA ARG A 68 -11.44 -2.82 6.57
C ARG A 68 -12.86 -2.33 6.83
N ALA A 69 -13.06 -1.03 7.01
CA ALA A 69 -14.39 -0.45 7.26
C ALA A 69 -15.38 -0.77 6.12
N LEU A 70 -14.92 -0.70 4.86
CA LEU A 70 -15.73 -1.06 3.71
C LEU A 70 -16.11 -2.55 3.71
N ARG A 71 -15.17 -3.45 4.01
CA ARG A 71 -15.45 -4.88 4.11
C ARG A 71 -16.45 -5.20 5.23
N ASP A 72 -16.28 -4.58 6.38
CA ASP A 72 -17.18 -4.78 7.52
C ASP A 72 -18.60 -4.31 7.18
N TRP A 73 -18.73 -3.14 6.54
CA TRP A 73 -20.01 -2.65 6.03
C TRP A 73 -20.63 -3.61 5.01
N GLN A 74 -19.86 -4.10 4.03
CA GLN A 74 -20.33 -5.07 3.04
C GLN A 74 -20.81 -6.37 3.69
N ILE A 75 -20.12 -6.86 4.72
CA ILE A 75 -20.51 -8.07 5.46
C ILE A 75 -21.81 -7.84 6.23
N MET A 76 -21.97 -6.71 6.92
CA MET A 76 -23.21 -6.36 7.61
C MET A 76 -24.37 -6.27 6.62
N HIS A 77 -24.19 -5.54 5.52
CA HIS A 77 -25.22 -5.34 4.52
C HIS A 77 -25.58 -6.63 3.77
N ALA A 78 -24.62 -7.49 3.45
CA ALA A 78 -24.90 -8.79 2.82
C ALA A 78 -25.72 -9.74 3.72
N ARG A 79 -25.62 -9.61 5.04
CA ARG A 79 -26.45 -10.36 6.00
C ARG A 79 -27.87 -9.81 6.06
N GLU A 80 -28.03 -8.50 5.94
CA GLU A 80 -29.33 -7.81 5.92
C GLU A 80 -30.07 -8.02 4.60
N CYS A 81 -29.35 -8.10 3.48
CA CYS A 81 -29.89 -8.33 2.15
C CYS A 81 -29.97 -9.82 1.76
N ARG A 82 -30.10 -10.75 2.73
CA ARG A 82 -30.45 -12.13 2.39
C ARG A 82 -31.83 -12.10 1.73
N PRO A 83 -31.98 -12.44 0.44
CA PRO A 83 -33.29 -12.55 -0.16
C PRO A 83 -34.08 -13.56 0.68
N PRO A 84 -35.35 -13.29 1.02
CA PRO A 84 -36.18 -14.33 1.61
C PRO A 84 -36.10 -15.51 0.64
N GLU A 85 -35.45 -16.59 1.08
CA GLU A 85 -35.35 -17.82 0.31
C GLU A 85 -36.75 -18.12 -0.16
N GLU A 86 -36.88 -18.21 -1.48
CA GLU A 86 -38.05 -18.59 -2.23
C GLU A 86 -38.83 -19.61 -1.41
N SER A 87 -39.86 -19.12 -0.72
CA SER A 87 -40.81 -19.91 0.04
C SER A 87 -41.72 -20.60 -0.95
N THR A 88 -41.11 -21.39 -1.84
CA THR A 88 -41.81 -22.36 -2.65
C THR A 88 -42.19 -23.48 -1.69
N PRO A 89 -43.48 -23.63 -1.34
CA PRO A 89 -43.91 -24.78 -0.56
C PRO A 89 -43.59 -26.03 -1.40
N PRO A 90 -43.21 -27.16 -0.78
CA PRO A 90 -42.96 -28.38 -1.54
C PRO A 90 -44.22 -28.68 -2.34
N ASN A 91 -44.06 -28.86 -3.65
CA ASN A 91 -45.10 -29.28 -4.58
C ASN A 91 -45.96 -30.36 -3.93
N ARG A 92 -47.12 -29.97 -3.40
CA ARG A 92 -48.16 -30.92 -3.00
C ARG A 92 -48.85 -31.31 -4.29
N GLY A 93 -48.28 -32.31 -4.94
CA GLY A 93 -48.99 -33.06 -5.94
C GLY A 93 -50.31 -33.54 -5.33
N HIS A 94 -51.42 -33.10 -5.93
CA HIS A 94 -52.69 -33.78 -5.84
C HIS A 94 -53.53 -33.45 -7.08
N TRP A 95 -53.75 -34.51 -7.87
CA TRP A 95 -54.76 -34.79 -8.91
C TRP A 95 -55.32 -33.63 -9.75
#